data_AF-A0A954UYR0-F1
#
_entry.id   AF-A0A954UYR0-F1
#
_cell.length_a   1.000
_cell.length_b   1.000
_cell.length_c   1.000
_cell.angle_alpha   90.00
_cell.angle_beta   90.00
_cell.angle_gamma   90.00
#
_symmetry.space_group_name_H-M   'P 1'
#
loop_
_entity.id
_entity.type
_entity.pdbx_description
1 polymer ?
#
loop_
_entity_poly.entity_id
_entity_poly.type
_entity_poly.pdbx_seq_one_letter_code
_entity_poly.pdbx_strand_id
1 'polypeptide(L)' 'IAVEFRTSFFNYPSRRAIERLGAKLDGILRQHQRHANGTLRDTCVYSIVASEWPSVKAHLTYKLEQRY' A
#
# COMPACT_ATOMS: atom_id res chain seq x y z
N ILE A 1 -4.70 10.12 12.96
CA ILE A 1 -5.50 9.15 12.18
C ILE A 1 -4.68 8.78 10.95
N ALA A 2 -4.59 7.49 10.61
CA ALA A 2 -3.86 7.00 9.45
C ALA A 2 -4.83 6.50 8.37
N VAL A 3 -4.38 6.50 7.11
CA VAL A 3 -5.10 5.84 6.00
C VAL A 3 -4.38 4.53 5.69
N GLU A 4 -5.11 3.43 5.64
CA GLU A 4 -4.55 2.08 5.42
C GLU A 4 -4.77 1.56 4.00
N PHE A 5 -3.80 0.82 3.50
CA PHE A 5 -3.89 0.00 2.30
C PHE A 5 -3.64 -1.46 2.65
N ARG A 6 -4.43 -2.38 2.09
CA ARG A 6 -4.27 -3.82 2.29
C ARG A 6 -4.19 -4.54 0.97
N THR A 7 -3.19 -5.39 0.79
CA THR A 7 -3.03 -6.18 -0.44
C THR A 7 -2.40 -7.54 -0.16
N SER A 8 -2.31 -8.38 -1.20
CA SER A 8 -1.81 -9.74 -1.07
C SER A 8 -0.31 -9.67 -0.89
N PHE A 9 0.24 -10.56 -0.06
CA PHE A 9 1.68 -10.75 -0.03
C PHE A 9 2.25 -11.00 -1.42
N PHE A 10 1.56 -11.79 -2.25
CA PHE A 10 1.98 -12.11 -3.62
C PHE A 10 1.66 -11.04 -4.68
N ASN A 11 0.91 -9.98 -4.34
CA ASN A 11 0.56 -8.93 -5.31
C ASN A 11 1.67 -7.88 -5.38
N TYR A 12 2.83 -8.30 -5.90
CA TYR A 12 4.00 -7.44 -6.06
C TYR A 12 3.72 -6.16 -6.86
N PRO A 13 2.92 -6.16 -7.96
CA PRO A 13 2.62 -4.93 -8.68
C PRO A 13 1.94 -3.87 -7.80
N SER A 14 0.89 -4.24 -7.05
CA SER A 14 0.22 -3.31 -6.15
C SER A 14 1.11 -2.91 -4.96
N ARG A 15 1.89 -3.84 -4.40
CA ARG A 15 2.84 -3.53 -3.30
C ARG A 15 3.84 -2.46 -3.74
N ARG A 16 4.49 -2.65 -4.89
CA ARG A 16 5.40 -1.65 -5.48
C ARG A 16 4.71 -0.32 -5.73
N ALA A 17 3.46 -0.32 -6.22
CA ALA A 17 2.72 0.91 -6.45
C ALA A 17 2.45 1.67 -5.14
N ILE A 18 2.03 0.96 -4.09
CA ILE A 18 1.76 1.51 -2.75
C ILE A 18 3.04 2.07 -2.12
N GLU A 19 4.13 1.30 -2.14
CA GLU A 19 5.45 1.74 -1.65
C GLU A 19 5.96 2.96 -2.44
N ARG A 20 5.73 2.99 -3.75
CA ARG A 20 6.11 4.10 -4.63
C ARG A 20 5.30 5.39 -4.37
N LEU A 21 4.11 5.31 -3.76
CA LEU A 21 3.37 6.48 -3.27
C LEU A 21 4.01 7.07 -2.01
N GLY A 22 4.72 6.26 -1.23
CA GLY A 22 5.33 6.66 0.05
C GLY A 22 4.64 6.06 1.28
N ALA A 23 3.70 5.11 1.09
CA ALA A 23 3.13 4.36 2.20
C ALA A 23 4.16 3.40 2.80
N LYS A 24 4.14 3.22 4.12
CA LYS A 24 5.06 2.35 4.87
C LYS A 24 4.40 1.01 5.17
N LEU A 25 5.20 -0.07 5.17
CA LEU A 25 4.71 -1.40 5.55
C LEU A 25 4.62 -1.49 7.07
N ASP A 26 3.40 -1.57 7.59
CA ASP A 26 3.15 -1.71 9.03
C ASP A 26 3.27 -3.16 9.49
N GLY A 27 2.99 -4.11 8.58
CA GLY A 27 3.17 -5.53 8.87
C GLY A 27 2.53 -6.46 7.86
N ILE A 28 2.71 -7.76 8.10
CA ILE A 28 2.12 -8.83 7.31
C ILE A 28 1.28 -9.71 8.24
N LEU A 29 -0.02 -9.73 7.99
CA LEU A 29 -0.96 -10.60 8.69
C LEU A 29 -0.96 -11.96 8.00
N ARG A 30 -0.41 -12.98 8.68
CA ARG A 30 -0.31 -14.34 8.15
C ARG A 30 -1.65 -15.05 8.19
N GLN A 31 -2.01 -15.76 7.13
CA GLN A 31 -3.27 -16.51 7.00
C GLN A 31 -4.53 -15.66 7.31
N HIS A 32 -4.47 -14.34 7.06
CA HIS A 32 -5.50 -13.37 7.45
C HIS A 32 -6.81 -13.52 6.67
N GLN A 33 -6.74 -13.94 5.40
CA GLN A 33 -7.91 -14.08 4.55
C GLN A 33 -7.85 -15.37 3.73
N ARG A 34 -9.00 -15.76 3.18
CA ARG A 34 -9.10 -16.82 2.19
C ARG A 34 -9.32 -16.20 0.81
N HIS A 35 -8.65 -16.75 -0.19
CA HIS A 35 -8.99 -16.51 -1.59
C HIS A 35 -10.32 -17.17 -1.95
N ALA A 36 -10.92 -16.77 -3.07
CA ALA A 36 -12.16 -17.38 -3.57
C ALA A 36 -12.02 -18.89 -3.83
N ASN A 37 -10.82 -19.37 -4.13
CA ASN A 37 -10.51 -20.79 -4.29
C ASN A 37 -10.24 -21.53 -2.94
N GLY A 38 -10.48 -20.90 -1.79
CA GLY A 38 -10.34 -21.49 -0.46
C GLY A 38 -8.93 -21.46 0.14
N THR A 39 -7.91 -21.11 -0.65
CA THR A 39 -6.51 -21.02 -0.17
C THR A 39 -6.32 -19.87 0.81
N LEU A 40 -5.45 -20.06 1.80
CA LEU A 40 -5.11 -19.02 2.78
C LEU A 40 -4.14 -17.99 2.17
N ARG A 41 -4.29 -16.75 2.61
CA ARG A 41 -3.57 -15.60 2.07
C ARG A 41 -3.03 -14.71 3.18
N ASP A 42 -1.76 -14.35 3.02
CA ASP A 42 -1.09 -13.33 3.80
C ASP A 42 -1.44 -11.94 3.26
N THR A 43 -1.76 -11.03 4.18
CA THR A 43 -2.12 -9.64 3.83
C THR A 43 -1.02 -8.69 4.28
N CYS A 44 -0.43 -7.97 3.33
CA CYS A 44 0.42 -6.82 3.65
C CYS A 44 -0.46 -5.63 4.01
N VAL A 45 -0.18 -4.99 5.14
CA VAL A 45 -0.84 -3.77 5.61
C VAL A 45 0.16 -2.64 5.52
N TYR A 46 -0.25 -1.56 4.86
CA TYR A 46 0.52 -0.34 4.72
C TYR A 46 -0.29 0.85 5.23
N SER A 47 0.39 1.92 5.64
CA SER A 47 -0.28 3.16 6.01
C SER A 47 0.47 4.42 5.59
N ILE A 48 -0.28 5.52 5.59
CA ILE A 48 0.23 6.89 5.55
C ILE A 48 -0.42 7.64 6.72
N VAL A 49 0.40 8.30 7.54
CA VAL A 49 -0.11 9.16 8.62
C VAL A 49 -0.20 10.62 8.18
N ALA A 50 -0.99 11.41 8.91
CA ALA A 50 -1.24 12.81 8.57
C ALA A 50 0.04 13.66 8.45
N SER A 51 1.07 13.40 9.26
CA SER A 51 2.36 14.10 9.20
C SER A 51 3.18 13.78 7.94
N GLU A 52 2.96 12.63 7.31
CA GLU A 52 3.65 12.21 6.08
C GLU A 52 2.96 12.74 4.82
N TRP A 53 1.66 13.04 4.93
CA TRP A 53 0.82 13.42 3.80
C TRP A 53 1.36 14.61 2.98
N PRO A 54 1.88 15.71 3.56
CA PRO A 54 2.41 16.81 2.75
C PRO A 54 3.50 16.38 1.75
N SER A 55 4.40 15.49 2.18
CA SER A 55 5.47 14.96 1.33
C SER A 55 4.93 13.99 0.27
N VAL A 56 4.05 13.07 0.67
CA VAL A 56 3.38 12.13 -0.25
C VAL A 56 2.60 12.88 -1.33
N LYS A 57 1.84 13.90 -0.95
CA LYS A 57 1.06 14.73 -1.87
C LYS A 57 1.95 15.43 -2.88
N ALA A 58 3.03 16.07 -2.43
CA ALA A 58 3.97 16.74 -3.33
C ALA A 58 4.58 15.78 -4.36
N HIS A 59 5.01 14.59 -3.91
CA HIS A 59 5.54 13.55 -4.80
C HIS A 59 4.51 13.03 -5.80
N LEU A 60 3.26 12.84 -5.36
CA LEU A 60 2.18 12.41 -6.23
C LEU A 60 1.86 13.48 -7.29
N THR A 61 1.74 14.75 -6.88
CA THR A 61 1.51 15.87 -7.80
C THR A 61 2.61 15.96 -8.84
N TYR A 62 3.88 15.93 -8.43
CA TYR A 62 5.02 15.92 -9.34
C TYR A 62 4.93 14.78 -10.37
N LYS A 63 4.59 13.56 -9.93
CA LYS A 63 4.44 12.41 -10.84
C LYS A 63 3.30 12.54 -11.84
N LEU A 64 2.22 13.23 -11.47
CA LEU A 64 1.09 13.48 -12.36
C LEU A 64 1.45 14.55 -13.40
N GLU A 65 2.16 15.61 -12.98
CA GLU A 65 2.63 16.69 -13.84
C GLU A 65 3.68 16.23 -14.86
N GLN A 66 4.54 15.27 -14.49
CA GLN A 66 5.58 14.72 -15.38
C GLN A 66 5.02 13.75 -16.45
N ARG A 67 3.72 13.42 -16.43
CA ARG A 67 3.16 12.35 -17.28
C ARG A 67 2.02 12.77 -18.20
N TYR A 68 1.95 14.05 -18.58
CA TYR A 68 1.11 14.58 -19.66
C TYR A 68 1.84 15.67 -20.43
#